data_AF-A0A2H1WKY4-F1
#
_entry.id   AF-A0A2H1WKY4-F1
#
_cell.length_a   1.000
_cell.length_b   1.000
_cell.length_c   1.000
_cell.angle_alpha   90.00
_cell.angle_beta   90.00
_cell.angle_gamma   90.00
#
_symmetry.space_group_name_H-M   'P 1'
#
loop_
_entity.id
_entity.type
_entity.pdbx_description
1 polymer ?
#
loop_
_entity_poly.entity_id
_entity_poly.type
_entity_poly.pdbx_seq_one_letter_code
_entity_poly.pdbx_strand_id
1 'polypeptide(L)'
;MLNVAAVFEYSKRGSKKLVLNGIKYRYKGMNGYKIWWRCATHEKWGCKAVVHTIDDVIVRYINEHIINDVAVYEYNKRGSKILVVNGIKFRIKGKNGCKVRWRCASHEKWSCRAVVHTIDDVIVWYINKHTIGLQESCQ
;
A
#
# COMPACT_ATOMS: atom_id res chain seq x y z
N MET A 1 24.92 9.86 -0.46
CA MET A 1 23.79 9.46 -1.33
C MET A 1 23.95 7.98 -1.65
N LEU A 2 23.04 7.12 -1.19
CA LEU A 2 23.09 5.69 -1.52
C LEU A 2 22.49 5.50 -2.93
N ASN A 3 23.34 5.21 -3.91
CA ASN A 3 22.90 4.80 -5.25
C ASN A 3 22.33 3.38 -5.16
N VAL A 4 21.02 3.27 -5.14
CA VAL A 4 20.35 1.97 -5.22
C VAL A 4 20.29 1.57 -6.70
N ALA A 5 21.11 0.59 -7.08
CA ALA A 5 21.06 0.01 -8.42
C ALA A 5 19.73 -0.74 -8.64
N ALA A 6 19.13 -0.62 -9.82
CA ALA A 6 17.95 -1.40 -10.17
C ALA A 6 18.35 -2.86 -10.50
N VAL A 7 17.60 -3.82 -9.99
CA VAL A 7 17.72 -5.23 -10.40
C VAL A 7 16.68 -5.51 -11.48
N PHE A 8 17.05 -6.25 -12.52
CA PHE A 8 16.14 -6.59 -13.62
C PHE A 8 15.93 -8.10 -13.75
N GLU A 9 14.67 -8.47 -13.95
CA GLU A 9 14.26 -9.83 -14.29
C GLU A 9 13.58 -9.84 -15.66
N TYR A 10 13.65 -10.98 -16.35
CA TYR A 10 12.96 -11.20 -17.61
C TYR A 10 11.85 -12.25 -17.43
N SER A 11 10.67 -11.98 -18.01
CA SER A 11 9.63 -12.99 -18.06
C SER A 11 10.05 -14.15 -18.99
N LYS A 12 9.40 -15.31 -18.89
CA LYS A 12 9.57 -16.42 -19.85
C LYS A 12 9.32 -16.00 -21.32
N ARG A 13 8.62 -14.88 -21.54
CA ARG A 13 8.32 -14.30 -22.85
C ARG A 13 9.22 -13.07 -23.17
N GLY A 14 10.31 -12.88 -22.43
CA GLY A 14 11.31 -11.82 -22.69
C GLY A 14 10.98 -10.42 -22.15
N SER A 15 9.87 -10.23 -21.43
CA SER A 15 9.48 -8.90 -20.94
C SER A 15 10.34 -8.48 -19.73
N LYS A 16 11.04 -7.34 -19.84
CA LYS A 16 11.85 -6.75 -18.75
C LYS A 16 10.97 -6.29 -17.59
N LYS A 17 11.38 -6.62 -16.37
CA LYS A 17 10.75 -6.21 -15.10
C LYS A 17 11.82 -5.62 -14.20
N LEU A 18 11.47 -4.55 -13.51
CA LEU A 18 12.33 -3.97 -12.49
C LEU A 18 11.96 -4.57 -11.13
N VAL A 19 12.96 -4.92 -10.33
CA VAL A 19 12.81 -5.40 -8.97
C VAL A 19 13.52 -4.42 -8.04
N LEU A 20 12.76 -3.84 -7.11
CA LEU A 20 13.26 -2.94 -6.08
C LEU A 20 12.70 -3.39 -4.73
N ASN A 21 13.57 -3.68 -3.77
CA ASN A 21 13.21 -4.16 -2.44
C ASN A 21 12.27 -5.39 -2.46
N GLY A 22 12.52 -6.33 -3.37
CA GLY A 22 11.68 -7.53 -3.55
C GLY A 22 10.34 -7.30 -4.26
N ILE A 23 10.03 -6.05 -4.63
CA ILE A 23 8.78 -5.71 -5.31
C ILE A 23 8.99 -5.59 -6.81
N LYS A 24 8.10 -6.22 -7.58
CA LYS A 24 8.18 -6.25 -9.03
C LYS A 24 7.41 -5.09 -9.64
N TYR A 25 8.04 -4.40 -10.57
CA TYR A 25 7.47 -3.33 -11.35
C TYR A 25 7.46 -3.70 -12.83
N ARG A 26 6.41 -3.28 -13.52
CA ARG A 26 6.24 -3.45 -14.96
C ARG A 26 6.48 -2.13 -15.66
N TYR A 27 7.02 -2.21 -16.86
CA TYR A 27 7.12 -1.07 -17.76
C TYR A 27 5.74 -0.42 -17.93
N LYS A 28 5.69 0.91 -17.77
CA LYS A 28 4.51 1.74 -18.01
C LYS A 28 4.67 2.56 -19.28
N GLY A 29 5.85 3.14 -19.49
CA GLY A 29 6.13 4.08 -20.57
C GLY A 29 7.48 4.75 -20.40
N MET A 30 7.83 5.64 -21.30
CA MET A 30 9.08 6.39 -21.28
C MET A 30 8.82 7.86 -21.65
N ASN A 31 9.57 8.78 -21.06
CA ASN A 31 9.60 10.18 -21.44
C ASN A 31 11.06 10.63 -21.56
N GLY A 32 11.52 10.90 -22.78
CA GLY A 32 12.94 11.08 -23.08
C GLY A 32 13.74 9.84 -22.68
N TYR A 33 14.77 10.00 -21.86
CA TYR A 33 15.59 8.91 -21.32
C TYR A 33 15.04 8.31 -20.02
N LYS A 34 13.92 8.84 -19.50
CA LYS A 34 13.34 8.44 -18.23
C LYS A 34 12.25 7.40 -18.43
N ILE A 35 12.51 6.16 -18.01
CA ILE A 35 11.54 5.06 -18.04
C ILE A 35 10.68 5.10 -16.78
N TRP A 36 9.37 4.90 -16.95
CA TRP A 36 8.40 4.84 -15.87
C TRP A 36 7.97 3.40 -15.65
N TRP A 37 8.09 2.95 -14.41
CA TRP A 37 7.72 1.62 -13.98
C TRP A 37 6.61 1.73 -12.96
N ARG A 38 5.55 0.94 -13.10
CA ARG A 38 4.45 0.85 -12.13
C ARG A 38 4.48 -0.49 -11.42
N CYS A 39 4.03 -0.52 -10.18
CA CYS A 39 3.96 -1.78 -9.44
C CYS A 39 3.17 -2.84 -10.22
N ALA A 40 3.64 -4.09 -10.21
CA ALA A 40 2.99 -5.19 -10.89
C ALA A 40 1.57 -5.48 -10.34
N THR A 41 1.27 -5.02 -9.13
CA THR A 41 -0.07 -5.10 -8.54
C THR A 41 -0.99 -3.96 -8.95
N HIS A 42 -0.51 -2.94 -9.68
CA HIS A 42 -1.32 -1.79 -10.10
C HIS A 42 -2.65 -2.20 -10.74
N GLU A 43 -2.64 -3.13 -11.70
CA GLU A 43 -3.87 -3.54 -12.40
C GLU A 43 -4.84 -4.32 -11.51
N LYS A 44 -4.31 -5.06 -10.53
CA LYS A 44 -5.15 -5.91 -9.66
C LYS A 44 -5.67 -5.15 -8.45
N TRP A 45 -4.85 -4.25 -7.89
CA TRP A 45 -5.05 -3.65 -6.57
C TRP A 45 -4.97 -2.12 -6.56
N GLY A 46 -4.78 -1.48 -7.72
CA GLY A 46 -4.69 -0.02 -7.83
C GLY A 46 -3.46 0.58 -7.13
N CYS A 47 -2.42 -0.22 -6.91
CA CYS A 47 -1.19 0.21 -6.25
C CYS A 47 -0.54 1.38 -7.01
N LYS A 48 -0.20 2.44 -6.29
CA LYS A 48 0.33 3.71 -6.85
C LYS A 48 1.84 3.79 -6.86
N ALA A 49 2.54 2.78 -6.36
CA ALA A 49 3.99 2.77 -6.35
C ALA A 49 4.54 2.83 -7.78
N VAL A 50 5.49 3.74 -7.97
CA VAL A 50 6.12 4.06 -9.26
C VAL A 50 7.61 4.20 -9.08
N VAL A 51 8.40 3.66 -10.00
CA VAL A 51 9.85 3.84 -10.06
C VAL A 51 10.20 4.49 -11.39
N HIS A 52 11.17 5.41 -11.39
CA HIS A 52 11.74 5.98 -12.60
C HIS A 52 13.22 5.60 -12.70
N THR A 53 13.63 5.21 -13.90
CA THR A 53 15.04 4.94 -14.21
C THR A 53 15.53 5.75 -15.40
N ILE A 54 16.83 6.02 -15.44
CA ILE A 54 17.57 6.53 -16.60
C ILE A 54 18.78 5.62 -16.76
N ASP A 55 19.01 5.07 -17.95
CA ASP A 55 20.11 4.12 -18.23
C ASP A 55 20.24 3.02 -17.16
N ASP A 56 19.09 2.42 -16.82
CA ASP A 56 18.99 1.37 -15.80
C ASP A 56 19.37 1.77 -14.35
N VAL A 57 19.61 3.06 -14.10
CA VAL A 57 19.83 3.64 -12.77
C VAL A 57 18.53 4.21 -12.21
N ILE A 58 18.22 3.94 -10.94
CA ILE A 58 17.04 4.51 -10.26
C ILE A 58 17.31 5.98 -9.97
N VAL A 59 16.50 6.87 -10.57
CA VAL A 59 16.60 8.32 -10.36
C VAL A 59 15.51 8.86 -9.44
N ARG A 60 14.40 8.14 -9.28
CA ARG A 60 13.28 8.51 -8.42
C ARG A 60 12.40 7.30 -8.16
N TYR A 61 11.85 7.17 -6.97
CA TYR A 61 10.77 6.22 -6.73
C TYR A 61 9.78 6.74 -5.69
N ILE A 62 8.50 6.41 -5.89
CA ILE A 62 7.41 6.57 -4.93
C ILE A 62 7.08 5.16 -4.44
N ASN A 63 7.35 4.90 -3.16
CA ASN A 63 7.15 3.59 -2.55
C ASN A 63 5.78 3.46 -1.86
N GLU A 64 4.72 4.03 -2.46
CA GLU A 64 3.33 3.89 -1.98
C GLU A 64 2.76 2.53 -2.40
N HIS A 65 3.40 1.46 -1.92
CA HIS A 65 2.79 0.14 -1.99
C HIS A 65 1.73 0.08 -0.93
N ILE A 66 0.52 -0.20 -1.38
CA ILE A 66 -0.47 -0.73 -0.47
C ILE A 66 -0.01 -2.18 -0.23
N ILE A 67 0.18 -2.55 1.04
CA ILE A 67 0.52 -3.88 1.60
C ILE A 67 1.96 -3.98 2.17
N ASN A 68 2.13 -3.54 3.41
CA ASN A 68 3.00 -4.18 4.43
C ASN A 68 2.64 -3.67 5.82
N ASP A 69 1.34 -3.52 6.06
CA ASP A 69 0.91 -3.01 7.34
C ASP A 69 0.75 -4.20 8.30
N VAL A 70 1.36 -4.10 9.48
CA VAL A 70 1.11 -5.07 10.56
C VAL A 70 -0.36 -4.92 10.92
N ALA A 71 -1.15 -5.90 10.49
CA ALA A 71 -2.58 -5.99 10.71
C ALA A 71 -2.84 -6.92 11.89
N VAL A 72 -3.21 -6.34 13.03
CA VAL A 72 -3.57 -7.11 14.23
C VAL A 72 -5.07 -6.97 14.48
N TYR A 73 -5.68 -8.05 14.92
CA TYR A 73 -7.05 -8.03 15.39
C TYR A 73 -7.08 -7.95 16.92
N GLU A 74 -7.65 -6.86 17.42
CA GLU A 74 -7.92 -6.64 18.84
C GLU A 74 -9.42 -6.76 19.11
N TYR A 75 -9.79 -6.81 20.39
CA TYR A 75 -11.18 -6.76 20.84
C TYR A 75 -11.33 -5.67 21.90
N ASN A 76 -12.43 -4.92 21.86
CA ASN A 76 -12.74 -3.97 22.92
C ASN A 76 -13.33 -4.68 24.15
N LYS A 77 -13.51 -3.94 25.26
CA LYS A 77 -14.14 -4.46 26.50
C LYS A 77 -15.56 -5.02 26.32
N ARG A 78 -16.23 -4.69 25.21
CA ARG A 78 -17.58 -5.17 24.84
C ARG A 78 -17.53 -6.34 23.84
N GLY A 79 -16.35 -6.89 23.55
CA GLY A 79 -16.15 -8.01 22.64
C GLY A 79 -16.19 -7.67 21.14
N SER A 80 -16.25 -6.38 20.75
CA SER A 80 -16.26 -6.02 19.33
C SER A 80 -14.85 -6.04 18.73
N LYS A 81 -14.71 -6.66 17.55
CA LYS A 81 -13.45 -6.77 16.80
C LYS A 81 -12.97 -5.40 16.31
N ILE A 82 -11.68 -5.13 16.47
CA ILE A 82 -10.96 -3.93 16.03
C ILE A 82 -9.82 -4.39 15.12
N LEU A 83 -9.64 -3.71 13.99
CA LEU A 83 -8.49 -3.91 13.12
C LEU A 83 -7.45 -2.83 13.41
N VAL A 84 -6.22 -3.21 13.71
CA VAL A 84 -5.09 -2.31 13.91
C VAL A 84 -4.16 -2.45 12.72
N VAL A 85 -3.94 -1.37 11.99
CA VAL A 85 -3.09 -1.32 10.79
C VAL A 85 -2.00 -0.28 11.06
N ASN A 86 -0.74 -0.70 11.20
CA ASN A 86 0.38 0.17 11.58
C ASN A 86 0.14 0.98 12.86
N GLY A 87 -0.40 0.33 13.89
CA GLY A 87 -0.74 0.99 15.16
C GLY A 87 -1.99 1.89 15.10
N ILE A 88 -2.62 2.05 13.93
CA ILE A 88 -3.83 2.87 13.78
C ILE A 88 -5.05 1.96 13.89
N LYS A 89 -5.99 2.35 14.77
CA LYS A 89 -7.21 1.57 15.02
C LYS A 89 -8.30 1.87 14.01
N PHE A 90 -8.93 0.83 13.50
CA PHE A 90 -10.08 0.87 12.61
C PHE A 90 -11.26 0.10 13.22
N ARG A 91 -12.45 0.67 13.11
CA ARG A 91 -13.72 0.08 13.59
C ARG A 91 -14.56 -0.43 12.42
N ILE A 92 -15.34 -1.47 12.66
CA ILE A 92 -16.27 -2.01 11.64
C ILE A 92 -17.29 -0.92 11.26
N LYS A 93 -17.36 -0.62 9.98
CA LYS A 93 -18.40 0.21 9.37
C LYS A 93 -19.56 -0.64 8.84
N GLY A 94 -19.25 -1.83 8.33
CA GLY A 94 -20.26 -2.76 7.82
C GLY A 94 -19.65 -4.07 7.34
N LYS A 95 -20.46 -5.14 7.36
CA LYS A 95 -20.06 -6.50 6.97
C LYS A 95 -21.04 -7.06 5.94
N ASN A 96 -20.53 -7.71 4.90
CA ASN A 96 -21.33 -8.47 3.94
C ASN A 96 -20.60 -9.79 3.64
N GLY A 97 -21.14 -10.91 4.12
CA GLY A 97 -20.45 -12.21 4.10
C GLY A 97 -19.07 -12.13 4.76
N CYS A 98 -18.05 -12.60 4.04
CA CYS A 98 -16.64 -12.56 4.46
C CYS A 98 -15.98 -11.19 4.30
N LYS A 99 -16.62 -10.24 3.60
CA LYS A 99 -16.09 -8.91 3.37
C LYS A 99 -16.45 -7.95 4.50
N VAL A 100 -15.45 -7.33 5.10
CA VAL A 100 -15.62 -6.32 6.15
C VAL A 100 -15.07 -4.98 5.68
N ARG A 101 -15.85 -3.92 5.91
CA ARG A 101 -15.42 -2.53 5.70
C ARG A 101 -15.08 -1.89 7.03
N TRP A 102 -13.90 -1.32 7.13
CA TRP A 102 -13.35 -0.72 8.34
C TRP A 102 -13.11 0.78 8.12
N ARG A 103 -13.48 1.62 9.07
CA ARG A 103 -13.19 3.07 9.05
C ARG A 103 -12.24 3.42 10.18
N CYS A 104 -11.39 4.42 9.95
CA CYS A 104 -10.48 4.91 10.98
C CYS A 104 -11.26 5.35 12.23
N ALA A 105 -10.76 4.97 13.42
CA ALA A 105 -11.38 5.28 14.70
C ALA A 105 -11.47 6.79 14.98
N SER A 106 -10.60 7.57 14.36
CA SER A 106 -10.58 9.03 14.47
C SER A 106 -11.60 9.75 13.60
N HIS A 107 -12.38 9.03 12.77
CA HIS A 107 -13.30 9.67 11.83
C HIS A 107 -14.35 10.56 12.51
N GLU A 108 -14.92 10.17 13.65
CA GLU A 108 -15.93 11.01 14.33
C GLU A 108 -15.32 12.32 14.87
N LYS A 109 -14.05 12.29 15.29
CA LYS A 109 -13.38 13.44 15.89
C LYS A 109 -12.73 14.37 14.85
N TRP A 110 -12.15 13.79 13.80
CA TRP A 110 -11.26 14.50 12.86
C TRP A 110 -11.67 14.34 11.39
N SER A 111 -12.88 13.85 11.13
CA SER A 111 -13.40 13.60 9.77
C SER A 111 -12.43 12.79 8.90
N CYS A 112 -11.65 11.90 9.52
CA CYS A 112 -10.64 11.08 8.87
C CYS A 112 -11.25 10.12 7.85
N ARG A 113 -10.69 10.13 6.63
CA ARG A 113 -11.21 9.40 5.47
C ARG A 113 -10.45 8.10 5.17
N ALA A 114 -9.58 7.65 6.08
CA ALA A 114 -8.89 6.37 5.93
C ALA A 114 -9.84 5.19 6.13
N VAL A 115 -9.75 4.21 5.23
CA VAL A 115 -10.66 3.05 5.13
C VAL A 115 -9.87 1.81 4.74
N VAL A 116 -10.19 0.67 5.36
CA VAL A 116 -9.62 -0.64 5.01
C VAL A 116 -10.77 -1.57 4.63
N HIS A 117 -10.56 -2.46 3.67
CA HIS A 117 -11.43 -3.62 3.43
C HIS A 117 -10.65 -4.90 3.65
N THR A 118 -11.28 -5.86 4.34
CA THR A 118 -10.75 -7.21 4.47
C THR A 118 -11.71 -8.24 3.90
N ILE A 119 -11.18 -9.38 3.47
CA ILE A 119 -11.92 -10.60 3.14
C ILE A 119 -11.22 -11.74 3.88
N ASP A 120 -11.97 -12.50 4.69
CA ASP A 120 -11.42 -13.59 5.51
C ASP A 120 -10.17 -13.15 6.30
N ASP A 121 -10.30 -11.98 6.94
CA ASP A 121 -9.24 -11.35 7.74
C ASP A 121 -7.96 -10.95 6.99
N VAL A 122 -7.97 -11.03 5.66
CA VAL A 122 -6.88 -10.54 4.80
C VAL A 122 -7.23 -9.14 4.28
N ILE A 123 -6.32 -8.18 4.43
CA ILE A 123 -6.47 -6.84 3.84
C ILE A 123 -6.43 -6.96 2.31
N VAL A 124 -7.53 -6.58 1.66
CA VAL A 124 -7.64 -6.59 0.19
C VAL A 124 -7.64 -5.18 -0.41
N TRP A 125 -7.84 -4.15 0.42
CA TRP A 125 -7.84 -2.77 -0.01
C TRP A 125 -7.62 -1.81 1.17
N TYR A 126 -6.83 -0.78 0.96
CA TYR A 126 -6.54 0.22 1.99
C TYR A 126 -6.36 1.61 1.38
N ILE A 127 -7.20 2.55 1.81
CA ILE A 127 -7.02 3.98 1.57
C ILE A 127 -6.37 4.58 2.82
N ASN A 128 -5.11 5.00 2.68
CA ASN A 128 -4.35 5.68 3.71
C ASN A 128 -4.48 7.22 3.58
N LYS A 129 -5.69 7.75 3.74
CA LYS A 129 -5.98 9.20 3.71
C LYS A 129 -6.31 9.71 5.11
N HIS A 130 -5.33 9.72 6.00
CA HIS A 130 -5.48 10.36 7.31
C HIS A 130 -5.43 11.88 7.16
N THR A 131 -6.34 12.57 7.84
CA THR A 131 -6.39 14.05 7.84
C THR A 131 -5.30 14.69 8.69
N ILE A 132 -4.57 13.88 9.46
CA ILE A 132 -3.48 14.31 10.34
C ILE A 132 -2.25 13.50 9.94
N GLY A 133 -1.14 14.17 9.61
CA GLY A 133 0.14 13.51 9.34
C GLY A 133 0.56 12.68 10.55
N LEU A 134 1.03 11.46 10.33
CA LEU A 134 1.50 10.55 11.38
C LEU A 134 2.82 11.03 12.01
N GLN A 135 2.72 12.04 12.86
CA GLN A 135 3.41 12.18 14.14
C GLN A 135 2.30 12.74 15.02
N GLU A 136 1.72 12.04 15.98
CA GLU A 136 2.39 11.41 17.11
C GLU A 136 1.63 10.16 17.56
N SER A 137 2.40 9.25 18.14
CA SER A 137 1.98 8.16 19.00
C SER A 137 0.69 8.42 19.79
N CYS A 138 -0.30 7.55 19.64
CA CYS A 138 -1.31 7.38 20.68
C CYS A 138 -0.72 6.39 21.70
N GLN A 139 -0.14 6.92 22.78
CA GLN A 139 -0.13 6.21 24.07
C GLN A 139 -1.56 6.04 24.59
#